data_AF-A0A2N9NH41-F1
#
_entry.id   AF-A0A2N9NH41-F1
#
_cell.length_a   1.000
_cell.length_b   1.000
_cell.length_c   1.000
_cell.angle_alpha   90.00
_cell.angle_beta   90.00
_cell.angle_gamma   90.00
#
_symmetry.space_group_name_H-M   'P 1'
#
loop_
_entity.id
_entity.type
_entity.pdbx_description
1 polymer ?
#
loop_
_entity_poly.entity_id
_entity_poly.type
_entity_poly.pdbx_seq_one_letter_code
_entity_poly.pdbx_strand_id
1 'polypeptide(L)'
;MTATGLCNNVASSRAADEARPHTARANGAALNCLLPEAALPEKAGGRGKRAKCCAVPRPAAVPASTEAWALEILRIWSQGPANTLDLARLLGQARGSLPHGGWTRLWTTERIPFSKRKAEMLVVVGRNLEELDAQSVARLPASWTTLYYLAELGHELVELLIGQGRIHPRLTRAQARALLAEFKPAGEVSPTSGSAARDRRFSRFVQFVRAALPAWSVEERQLRRTQLLALAEELHASINPISQFPRN
;
A
#
# COMPACT_ATOMS: atom_id res chain seq x y z
N MET A 1 54.31 15.81 -52.94
CA MET A 1 55.17 16.42 -51.91
C MET A 1 54.54 16.13 -50.55
N THR A 2 55.31 15.49 -49.65
CA THR A 2 55.09 15.16 -48.20
C THR A 2 53.78 14.44 -47.82
N ALA A 3 53.69 13.13 -47.49
CA ALA A 3 54.44 12.21 -46.62
C ALA A 3 54.02 12.19 -45.12
N THR A 4 53.95 10.96 -44.57
CA THR A 4 53.90 10.52 -43.14
C THR A 4 52.51 10.43 -42.49
N GLY A 5 52.06 9.36 -41.81
CA GLY A 5 52.57 8.03 -41.42
C GLY A 5 51.44 7.31 -40.64
N LEU A 6 51.14 6.02 -40.89
CA LEU A 6 51.57 4.84 -40.13
C LEU A 6 51.40 4.91 -38.60
N CYS A 7 50.56 4.04 -38.03
CA CYS A 7 51.00 2.93 -37.17
C CYS A 7 49.88 1.94 -36.83
N ASN A 8 50.27 0.66 -36.81
CA ASN A 8 49.52 -0.59 -36.59
C ASN A 8 49.51 -1.04 -35.12
N ASN A 9 48.57 -1.94 -34.78
CA ASN A 9 48.75 -3.25 -34.08
C ASN A 9 47.37 -3.71 -33.59
N VAL A 10 46.79 -4.89 -33.86
CA VAL A 10 47.23 -6.28 -34.06
C VAL A 10 48.00 -6.89 -32.89
N ALA A 11 47.28 -7.65 -32.05
CA ALA A 11 47.54 -9.05 -31.61
C ALA A 11 46.61 -9.37 -30.41
N SER A 12 45.74 -10.38 -30.42
CA SER A 12 46.02 -11.84 -30.32
C SER A 12 46.77 -12.16 -29.00
N SER A 13 46.48 -13.15 -28.16
CA SER A 13 45.57 -14.30 -28.16
C SER A 13 45.71 -14.99 -26.79
N ARG A 14 44.79 -15.93 -26.45
CA ARG A 14 45.02 -17.13 -25.61
C ARG A 14 45.37 -16.91 -24.12
N ALA A 15 45.14 -17.83 -23.19
CA ALA A 15 44.41 -19.09 -23.06
C ALA A 15 44.42 -19.41 -21.53
N ALA A 16 43.35 -20.02 -21.02
CA ALA A 16 43.37 -21.32 -20.32
C ALA A 16 44.27 -21.45 -19.08
N ASP A 17 43.65 -21.62 -17.90
CA ASP A 17 43.98 -22.68 -16.91
C ASP A 17 42.86 -22.65 -15.84
N GLU A 18 41.87 -23.55 -15.81
CA GLU A 18 41.86 -24.94 -15.34
C GLU A 18 42.18 -25.15 -13.83
N ALA A 19 41.29 -25.94 -13.18
CA ALA A 19 41.47 -26.70 -11.94
C ALA A 19 41.57 -25.93 -10.60
N ARG A 20 41.01 -26.37 -9.45
CA ARG A 20 40.21 -27.53 -9.02
C ARG A 20 39.68 -27.23 -7.59
N PRO A 21 38.65 -27.96 -7.12
CA PRO A 21 38.04 -27.79 -5.80
C PRO A 21 38.83 -28.50 -4.69
N HIS A 22 38.88 -27.88 -3.51
CA HIS A 22 39.38 -28.50 -2.29
C HIS A 22 38.38 -29.55 -1.75
N THR A 23 38.91 -30.75 -1.55
CA THR A 23 38.28 -31.93 -0.96
C THR A 23 38.50 -31.97 0.56
N ALA A 24 37.58 -32.71 1.22
CA ALA A 24 37.75 -33.48 2.45
C ALA A 24 37.99 -32.75 3.79
N ARG A 25 37.18 -33.05 4.81
CA ARG A 25 37.42 -34.21 5.70
C ARG A 25 36.27 -34.40 6.71
N ALA A 26 35.86 -35.66 6.87
CA ALA A 26 34.93 -36.16 7.86
C ALA A 26 35.60 -36.38 9.23
N ASN A 27 34.80 -36.27 10.29
CA ASN A 27 34.85 -37.01 11.57
C ASN A 27 33.40 -36.87 12.13
N GLY A 28 32.60 -37.87 12.48
CA GLY A 28 32.89 -39.24 12.87
C GLY A 28 32.85 -39.37 14.39
N ALA A 29 31.66 -39.47 15.00
CA ALA A 29 31.43 -40.21 16.25
C ALA A 29 29.93 -40.29 16.57
N ALA A 30 29.39 -41.51 16.48
CA ALA A 30 28.10 -41.91 16.97
C ALA A 30 28.16 -42.15 18.49
N LEU A 31 27.08 -41.85 19.20
CA LEU A 31 26.60 -42.69 20.29
C LEU A 31 25.07 -42.78 20.26
N ASN A 32 24.65 -44.02 20.27
CA ASN A 32 23.32 -44.59 20.19
C ASN A 32 22.88 -44.94 21.62
N CYS A 33 21.63 -44.67 22.00
CA CYS A 33 20.89 -45.27 23.14
C CYS A 33 19.39 -44.95 22.91
N LEU A 34 18.60 -45.77 22.21
CA LEU A 34 17.88 -46.97 22.68
C LEU A 34 16.97 -46.78 23.93
N LEU A 35 15.67 -46.55 23.63
CA LEU A 35 14.43 -47.09 24.23
C LEU A 35 14.00 -46.68 25.67
N PRO A 36 12.71 -46.82 26.07
CA PRO A 36 11.61 -47.50 25.38
C PRO A 36 10.28 -46.73 25.21
N GLU A 37 9.52 -47.29 24.27
CA GLU A 37 8.11 -47.13 23.98
C GLU A 37 7.26 -47.90 25.02
N ALA A 38 6.29 -47.22 25.63
CA ALA A 38 5.25 -47.87 26.43
C ALA A 38 3.96 -47.05 26.50
N ALA A 39 2.90 -47.69 25.99
CA ALA A 39 1.54 -47.71 26.52
C ALA A 39 0.72 -46.40 26.60
N LEU A 40 -0.30 -46.36 25.72
CA LEU A 40 -1.57 -45.67 25.90
C LEU A 40 -2.16 -45.90 27.31
N PRO A 41 -2.95 -44.95 27.80
CA PRO A 41 -4.34 -45.30 28.05
C PRO A 41 -5.34 -44.34 27.38
N GLU A 42 -6.41 -44.95 26.87
CA GLU A 42 -7.69 -44.28 26.64
C GLU A 42 -8.21 -43.67 27.96
N LYS A 43 -8.76 -42.46 27.92
CA LYS A 43 -10.22 -42.23 27.93
C LYS A 43 -10.59 -40.76 28.11
N ALA A 44 -11.77 -40.47 27.55
CA ALA A 44 -12.76 -39.48 27.99
C ALA A 44 -12.56 -38.00 27.60
N GLY A 45 -13.37 -37.58 26.63
CA GLY A 45 -14.40 -36.58 26.92
C GLY A 45 -13.99 -35.11 27.00
N GLY A 46 -13.20 -34.60 26.05
CA GLY A 46 -12.89 -33.18 25.94
C GLY A 46 -13.85 -32.44 25.00
N ARG A 47 -15.01 -32.05 25.52
CA ARG A 47 -16.02 -31.18 24.89
C ARG A 47 -15.34 -30.06 24.08
N GLY A 48 -15.46 -30.12 22.75
CA GLY A 48 -14.96 -29.10 21.84
C GLY A 48 -15.49 -27.72 22.23
N LYS A 49 -14.61 -26.87 22.77
CA LYS A 49 -14.88 -25.44 22.84
C LYS A 49 -14.87 -24.93 21.41
N ARG A 50 -16.06 -24.89 20.79
CA ARG A 50 -16.31 -24.06 19.63
C ARG A 50 -15.72 -22.69 19.96
N ALA A 51 -14.66 -22.30 19.26
CA ALA A 51 -14.19 -20.93 19.25
C ALA A 51 -15.43 -20.10 18.89
N LYS A 52 -15.92 -19.35 19.88
CA LYS A 52 -17.04 -18.45 19.71
C LYS A 52 -16.61 -17.53 18.57
N CYS A 53 -17.25 -17.64 17.41
CA CYS A 53 -17.16 -16.65 16.36
C CYS A 53 -17.52 -15.33 17.05
N CYS A 54 -16.51 -14.54 17.39
CA CYS A 54 -16.71 -13.21 17.91
C CYS A 54 -17.32 -12.43 16.76
N ALA A 55 -18.65 -12.34 16.76
CA ALA A 55 -19.35 -11.29 16.06
C ALA A 55 -18.71 -9.99 16.57
N VAL A 56 -17.86 -9.38 15.76
CA VAL A 56 -17.25 -8.10 16.07
C VAL A 56 -18.41 -7.12 16.22
N PRO A 57 -18.55 -6.44 17.37
CA PRO A 57 -19.55 -5.41 17.51
C PRO A 57 -19.30 -4.36 16.44
N ARG A 58 -20.26 -4.18 15.53
CA ARG A 58 -20.31 -3.03 14.62
C ARG A 58 -20.15 -1.77 15.48
N PRO A 59 -19.17 -0.88 15.21
CA PRO A 59 -18.88 0.22 16.12
C PRO A 59 -20.10 1.12 16.28
N ALA A 60 -20.57 1.20 17.53
CA ALA A 60 -21.61 2.10 17.97
C ALA A 60 -21.03 3.52 18.01
N ALA A 61 -21.58 4.42 17.19
CA ALA A 61 -21.24 5.83 17.07
C ALA A 61 -19.78 6.15 16.68
N VAL A 62 -19.62 7.04 15.70
CA VAL A 62 -18.30 7.58 15.31
C VAL A 62 -17.72 8.32 16.52
N PRO A 63 -16.48 8.02 16.98
CA PRO A 63 -15.86 8.72 18.09
C PRO A 63 -15.80 10.23 17.85
N ALA A 64 -16.29 11.01 18.81
CA ALA A 64 -16.46 12.46 18.67
C ALA A 64 -15.17 13.27 18.93
N SER A 65 -14.13 12.68 19.53
CA SER A 65 -12.90 13.38 19.91
C SER A 65 -11.63 12.64 19.52
N THR A 66 -10.50 13.36 19.46
CA THR A 66 -9.18 12.79 19.14
C THR A 66 -8.76 11.76 20.18
N GLU A 67 -9.06 12.01 21.45
CA GLU A 67 -8.79 11.13 22.57
C GLU A 67 -9.61 9.84 22.49
N ALA A 68 -10.89 9.94 22.09
CA ALA A 68 -11.74 8.76 21.90
C ALA A 68 -11.25 7.88 20.75
N TRP A 69 -10.80 8.48 19.63
CA TRP A 69 -10.13 7.75 18.56
C TRP A 69 -8.84 7.06 19.02
N ALA A 70 -8.01 7.74 19.81
CA ALA A 70 -6.78 7.15 20.33
C ALA A 70 -7.06 5.93 21.22
N LEU A 71 -8.05 6.00 22.11
CA LEU A 71 -8.45 4.87 22.95
C LEU A 71 -8.95 3.68 22.13
N GLU A 72 -9.75 3.92 21.11
CA GLU A 72 -10.28 2.86 20.26
C GLU A 72 -9.18 2.21 19.41
N ILE A 73 -8.25 3.01 18.88
CA ILE A 73 -7.06 2.50 18.17
C ILE A 73 -6.23 1.62 19.10
N LEU A 74 -6.03 2.03 20.36
CA LEU A 74 -5.30 1.24 21.34
C LEU A 74 -6.00 -0.07 21.68
N ARG A 75 -7.33 -0.02 21.84
CA ARG A 75 -8.16 -1.19 22.13
C ARG A 75 -8.06 -2.24 21.03
N ILE A 76 -8.09 -1.84 19.76
CA ILE A 76 -7.91 -2.79 18.65
C ILE A 76 -6.47 -3.27 18.57
N TRP A 77 -5.50 -2.36 18.71
CA TRP A 77 -4.08 -2.69 18.67
C TRP A 77 -3.69 -3.74 19.72
N SER A 78 -4.22 -3.63 20.95
CA SER A 78 -3.92 -4.56 22.04
C SER A 78 -4.43 -5.99 21.80
N GLN A 79 -5.32 -6.20 20.84
CA GLN A 79 -5.82 -7.53 20.47
C GLN A 79 -4.86 -8.27 19.53
N GLY A 80 -3.76 -7.63 19.11
CA GLY A 80 -2.68 -8.27 18.37
C GLY A 80 -2.87 -8.30 16.85
N PRO A 81 -1.96 -8.97 16.13
CA PRO A 81 -1.82 -8.85 14.67
C PRO A 81 -3.00 -9.43 13.88
N ALA A 82 -3.79 -10.33 14.45
CA ALA A 82 -4.98 -10.89 13.80
C ALA A 82 -6.03 -9.81 13.46
N ASN A 83 -6.03 -8.68 14.18
CA ASN A 83 -6.98 -7.59 14.00
C ASN A 83 -6.44 -6.46 13.10
N THR A 84 -5.44 -6.75 12.28
CA THR A 84 -4.80 -5.77 11.39
C THR A 84 -5.80 -5.10 10.44
N LEU A 85 -6.74 -5.86 9.86
CA LEU A 85 -7.74 -5.32 8.95
C LEU A 85 -8.76 -4.44 9.67
N ASP A 86 -9.19 -4.83 10.87
CA ASP A 86 -10.09 -4.01 11.67
C ASP A 86 -9.42 -2.71 12.14
N LEU A 87 -8.14 -2.78 12.49
CA LEU A 87 -7.32 -1.60 12.75
C LEU A 87 -7.21 -0.70 11.52
N ALA A 88 -7.01 -1.28 10.33
CA ALA A 88 -6.91 -0.55 9.07
C ALA A 88 -8.23 0.19 8.74
N ARG A 89 -9.36 -0.49 8.90
CA ARG A 89 -10.71 0.10 8.75
C ARG A 89 -10.93 1.24 9.74
N LEU A 90 -10.63 1.02 11.02
CA LEU A 90 -10.75 2.04 12.07
C LEU A 90 -9.91 3.29 11.75
N LEU A 91 -8.66 3.10 11.31
CA LEU A 91 -7.79 4.21 10.92
C LEU A 91 -8.32 4.95 9.67
N GLY A 92 -8.90 4.22 8.71
CA GLY A 92 -9.58 4.79 7.55
C GLY A 92 -10.73 5.72 7.94
N GLN A 93 -11.57 5.26 8.87
CA GLN A 93 -12.68 6.03 9.44
C GLN A 93 -12.16 7.25 10.22
N ALA A 94 -11.18 7.07 11.11
CA ALA A 94 -10.56 8.16 11.87
C ALA A 94 -10.01 9.25 10.95
N ARG A 95 -9.35 8.86 9.85
CA ARG A 95 -8.81 9.79 8.85
C ARG A 95 -9.89 10.56 8.10
N GLY A 96 -11.09 9.98 7.94
CA GLY A 96 -12.25 10.61 7.32
C GLY A 96 -13.01 11.54 8.26
N SER A 97 -13.08 11.20 9.55
CA SER A 97 -13.91 11.88 10.55
C SER A 97 -13.20 12.98 11.33
N LEU A 98 -11.87 12.91 11.50
CA LEU A 98 -11.14 13.92 12.27
C LEU A 98 -11.04 15.26 11.52
N PRO A 99 -11.18 16.40 12.23
CA PRO A 99 -10.98 17.72 11.64
C PRO A 99 -9.51 17.91 11.23
N HIS A 100 -9.25 18.99 10.48
CA HIS A 100 -7.90 19.33 10.05
C HIS A 100 -6.93 19.37 11.27
N GLY A 101 -5.75 18.76 11.11
CA GLY A 101 -4.75 18.64 12.19
C GLY A 101 -5.02 17.54 13.23
N GLY A 102 -6.28 17.12 13.43
CA GLY A 102 -6.64 16.09 14.41
C GLY A 102 -5.93 14.75 14.19
N TRP A 103 -5.78 14.35 12.92
CA TRP A 103 -4.99 13.17 12.57
C TRP A 103 -3.54 13.26 13.05
N THR A 104 -2.85 14.38 12.84
CA THR A 104 -1.46 14.51 13.32
C THR A 104 -1.40 14.52 14.84
N ARG A 105 -2.38 15.17 15.49
CA ARG A 105 -2.48 15.28 16.96
C ARG A 105 -2.57 13.93 17.66
N LEU A 106 -3.18 12.91 17.04
CA LEU A 106 -3.19 11.53 17.56
C LEU A 106 -1.78 11.03 17.92
N TRP A 107 -0.78 11.34 17.09
CA TRP A 107 0.61 10.92 17.30
C TRP A 107 1.42 11.87 18.18
N THR A 108 0.97 13.11 18.38
CA THR A 108 1.62 14.06 19.31
C THR A 108 1.42 13.66 20.77
N THR A 109 0.34 12.95 21.08
CA THR A 109 0.03 12.52 22.46
C THR A 109 0.83 11.29 22.94
N GLU A 110 1.70 10.73 22.09
CA GLU A 110 2.54 9.53 22.34
C GLU A 110 1.79 8.27 22.80
N ARG A 111 0.46 8.25 22.75
CA ARG A 111 -0.35 7.11 23.18
C ARG A 111 -0.34 5.95 22.19
N ILE A 112 -0.09 6.21 20.91
CA ILE A 112 -0.19 5.21 19.84
C ILE A 112 1.16 4.49 19.65
N PRO A 113 1.22 3.15 19.82
CA PRO A 113 2.47 2.38 19.85
C PRO A 113 3.06 2.09 18.45
N PHE A 114 2.76 2.92 17.46
CA PHE A 114 3.32 2.81 16.12
C PHE A 114 3.37 4.16 15.42
N SER A 115 4.28 4.28 14.44
CA SER A 115 4.52 5.53 13.73
C SER A 115 3.33 5.98 12.89
N LYS A 116 3.21 7.30 12.72
CA LYS A 116 2.23 7.92 11.80
C LYS A 116 2.33 7.36 10.39
N ARG A 117 3.54 7.09 9.89
CA ARG A 117 3.75 6.48 8.57
C ARG A 117 3.06 5.11 8.45
N LYS A 118 3.20 4.26 9.47
CA LYS A 118 2.51 2.96 9.49
C LYS A 118 1.00 3.14 9.47
N ALA A 119 0.49 4.12 10.22
CA ALA A 119 -0.93 4.45 10.22
C ALA A 119 -1.44 4.88 8.84
N GLU A 120 -0.69 5.71 8.13
CA GLU A 120 -1.02 6.14 6.77
C GLU A 120 -1.07 4.96 5.79
N MET A 121 -0.14 4.01 5.90
CA MET A 121 -0.18 2.78 5.12
C MET A 121 -1.42 1.93 5.45
N LEU A 122 -1.76 1.79 6.73
CA LEU A 122 -2.97 1.08 7.15
C LEU A 122 -4.26 1.77 6.72
N VAL A 123 -4.28 3.10 6.59
CA VAL A 123 -5.42 3.83 5.99
C VAL A 123 -5.63 3.42 4.53
N VAL A 124 -4.55 3.23 3.75
CA VAL A 124 -4.65 2.75 2.36
C VAL A 124 -5.25 1.35 2.33
N VAL A 125 -4.77 0.47 3.22
CA VAL A 125 -5.32 -0.89 3.39
C VAL A 125 -6.80 -0.85 3.70
N GLY A 126 -7.20 -0.05 4.70
CA GLY A 126 -8.60 0.09 5.10
C GLY A 126 -9.45 0.56 3.93
N ARG A 127 -9.08 1.64 3.26
CA ARG A 127 -9.88 2.20 2.15
C ARG A 127 -10.05 1.27 0.97
N ASN A 128 -9.02 0.51 0.61
CA ASN A 128 -9.05 -0.27 -0.63
C ASN A 128 -9.51 -1.72 -0.41
N LEU A 129 -9.47 -2.21 0.83
CA LEU A 129 -9.85 -3.59 1.17
C LEU A 129 -11.05 -3.68 2.14
N GLU A 130 -11.68 -2.56 2.51
CA GLU A 130 -12.81 -2.54 3.46
C GLU A 130 -14.03 -3.29 2.93
N GLU A 131 -14.31 -3.15 1.62
CA GLU A 131 -15.50 -3.70 0.94
C GLU A 131 -15.39 -5.19 0.58
N LEU A 132 -14.22 -5.80 0.79
CA LEU A 132 -14.03 -7.23 0.53
C LEU A 132 -14.97 -8.08 1.40
N ASP A 133 -15.56 -9.08 0.76
CA ASP A 133 -16.41 -10.05 1.44
C ASP A 133 -15.63 -10.90 2.46
N ALA A 134 -16.35 -11.52 3.40
CA ALA A 134 -15.73 -12.30 4.47
C ALA A 134 -14.90 -13.49 3.93
N GLN A 135 -15.29 -14.06 2.79
CA GLN A 135 -14.56 -15.18 2.17
C GLN A 135 -13.25 -14.72 1.55
N SER A 136 -13.23 -13.56 0.87
CA SER A 136 -12.01 -12.98 0.33
C SER A 136 -11.06 -12.56 1.43
N VAL A 137 -11.58 -11.93 2.50
CA VAL A 137 -10.77 -11.56 3.67
C VAL A 137 -10.06 -12.77 4.28
N ALA A 138 -10.73 -13.92 4.37
CA ALA A 138 -10.13 -15.15 4.91
C ALA A 138 -8.98 -15.71 4.05
N ARG A 139 -8.90 -15.32 2.76
CA ARG A 139 -7.85 -15.74 1.82
C ARG A 139 -6.66 -14.77 1.80
N LEU A 140 -6.76 -13.64 2.48
CA LEU A 140 -5.69 -12.65 2.53
C LEU A 140 -4.51 -13.11 3.40
N PRO A 141 -3.29 -12.66 3.10
CA PRO A 141 -2.14 -12.85 3.98
C PRO A 141 -2.29 -12.03 5.27
N ALA A 142 -1.85 -12.59 6.41
CA ALA A 142 -1.96 -11.94 7.72
C ALA A 142 -1.02 -10.74 7.92
N SER A 143 0.04 -10.61 7.11
CA SER A 143 1.04 -9.56 7.25
C SER A 143 0.53 -8.22 6.72
N TRP A 144 0.49 -7.20 7.60
CA TRP A 144 0.09 -5.83 7.23
C TRP A 144 0.92 -5.23 6.07
N THR A 145 2.21 -5.57 5.99
CA THR A 145 3.07 -5.09 4.89
C THR A 145 2.69 -5.71 3.56
N THR A 146 2.29 -6.97 3.58
CA THR A 146 1.80 -7.67 2.38
C THR A 146 0.44 -7.09 1.98
N LEU A 147 -0.46 -6.90 2.94
CA LEU A 147 -1.76 -6.25 2.72
C LEU A 147 -1.63 -4.86 2.11
N TYR A 148 -0.62 -4.08 2.51
CA TYR A 148 -0.36 -2.76 1.92
C TYR A 148 -0.09 -2.84 0.41
N TYR A 149 0.81 -3.73 -0.04
CA TYR A 149 1.08 -3.89 -1.47
C TYR A 149 -0.14 -4.38 -2.24
N LEU A 150 -0.95 -5.26 -1.64
CA LEU A 150 -2.21 -5.69 -2.24
C LEU A 150 -3.22 -4.54 -2.31
N ALA A 151 -3.33 -3.72 -1.28
CA ALA A 151 -4.20 -2.55 -1.28
C ALA A 151 -3.81 -1.54 -2.36
N GLU A 152 -2.52 -1.43 -2.71
CA GLU A 152 -2.08 -0.58 -3.82
C GLU A 152 -2.56 -1.07 -5.19
N LEU A 153 -2.92 -2.36 -5.36
CA LEU A 153 -3.52 -2.86 -6.60
C LEU A 153 -4.94 -2.32 -6.82
N GLY A 154 -5.69 -2.10 -5.74
CA GLY A 154 -7.10 -1.69 -5.75
C GLY A 154 -8.06 -2.86 -5.53
N HIS A 155 -9.30 -2.54 -5.13
CA HIS A 155 -10.32 -3.51 -4.75
C HIS A 155 -10.60 -4.58 -5.81
N GLU A 156 -11.03 -4.15 -7.00
CA GLU A 156 -11.43 -5.01 -8.12
C GLU A 156 -10.35 -6.02 -8.51
N LEU A 157 -9.10 -5.55 -8.59
CA LEU A 157 -7.98 -6.39 -9.00
C LEU A 157 -7.60 -7.39 -7.90
N VAL A 158 -7.73 -7.01 -6.62
CA VAL A 158 -7.51 -7.93 -5.51
C VAL A 158 -8.55 -9.05 -5.52
N GLU A 159 -9.83 -8.75 -5.71
CA GLU A 159 -10.88 -9.77 -5.81
C GLU A 159 -10.63 -10.74 -6.97
N LEU A 160 -10.28 -10.22 -8.14
CA LEU A 160 -9.93 -11.03 -9.31
C LEU A 160 -8.77 -11.98 -9.01
N LEU A 161 -7.70 -11.48 -8.40
CA LEU A 161 -6.50 -12.27 -8.09
C LEU A 161 -6.73 -13.29 -6.96
N ILE A 162 -7.68 -13.02 -6.05
CA ILE A 162 -8.16 -14.00 -5.07
C ILE A 162 -8.96 -15.11 -5.77
N GLY A 163 -9.82 -14.76 -6.73
CA GLY A 163 -10.57 -15.72 -7.55
C GLY A 163 -9.66 -16.65 -8.36
N GLN A 164 -8.54 -16.11 -8.85
CA GLN A 164 -7.50 -16.85 -9.57
C GLN A 164 -6.55 -17.65 -8.64
N GLY A 165 -6.67 -17.52 -7.32
CA GLY A 165 -5.78 -18.18 -6.35
C GLY A 165 -4.35 -17.60 -6.29
N ARG A 166 -4.09 -16.48 -6.97
CA ARG A 166 -2.78 -15.79 -6.96
C ARG A 166 -2.54 -15.05 -5.64
N ILE A 167 -3.60 -14.54 -5.03
CA ILE A 167 -3.58 -14.05 -3.64
C ILE A 167 -4.07 -15.18 -2.73
N HIS A 168 -3.24 -15.54 -1.75
CA HIS A 168 -3.53 -16.61 -0.81
C HIS A 168 -2.85 -16.34 0.55
N PRO A 169 -3.22 -17.03 1.65
CA PRO A 169 -2.73 -16.71 3.00
C PRO A 169 -1.21 -16.84 3.18
N ARG A 170 -0.56 -17.67 2.36
CA ARG A 170 0.90 -17.90 2.36
C ARG A 170 1.68 -16.93 1.47
N LEU A 171 1.01 -15.95 0.85
CA LEU A 171 1.64 -14.98 -0.04
C LEU A 171 2.67 -14.13 0.73
N THR A 172 3.91 -14.16 0.28
CA THR A 172 5.00 -13.42 0.89
C THR A 172 4.99 -11.94 0.46
N ARG A 173 5.66 -11.09 1.24
CA ARG A 173 5.85 -9.67 0.90
C ARG A 173 6.52 -9.49 -0.48
N ALA A 174 7.51 -10.32 -0.80
CA ALA A 174 8.22 -10.25 -2.07
C ALA A 174 7.29 -10.58 -3.25
N GLN A 175 6.45 -11.61 -3.11
CA GLN A 175 5.46 -11.97 -4.12
C GLN A 175 4.39 -10.90 -4.29
N ALA A 176 3.87 -10.31 -3.20
CA ALA A 176 2.91 -9.22 -3.29
C ALA A 176 3.50 -7.99 -4.00
N ARG A 177 4.77 -7.67 -3.75
CA ARG A 177 5.48 -6.61 -4.47
C ARG A 177 5.67 -6.93 -5.96
N ALA A 178 5.94 -8.20 -6.29
CA ALA A 178 6.04 -8.64 -7.68
C ALA A 178 4.69 -8.54 -8.41
N LEU A 179 3.59 -8.93 -7.77
CA LEU A 179 2.23 -8.73 -8.29
C LEU A 179 1.95 -7.25 -8.54
N LEU A 180 2.30 -6.38 -7.58
CA LEU A 180 2.16 -4.94 -7.77
C LEU A 180 2.94 -4.44 -8.99
N ALA A 181 4.18 -4.88 -9.19
CA ALA A 181 4.99 -4.48 -10.33
C ALA A 181 4.45 -5.02 -11.67
N GLU A 182 3.83 -6.20 -11.66
CA GLU A 182 3.21 -6.82 -12.85
C GLU A 182 1.99 -6.03 -13.33
N PHE A 183 1.11 -5.61 -12.42
CA PHE A 183 -0.12 -4.92 -12.76
C PHE A 183 -0.02 -3.39 -12.73
N LYS A 184 1.02 -2.87 -12.08
CA LYS A 184 1.38 -1.45 -12.08
C LYS A 184 2.86 -1.32 -12.42
N PRO A 185 3.26 -1.58 -13.68
CA PRO A 185 4.62 -1.35 -14.11
C PRO A 185 4.95 0.13 -13.89
N ALA A 186 6.17 0.40 -13.42
CA ALA A 186 6.65 1.75 -13.15
C ALA A 186 6.60 2.61 -14.42
N GLY A 187 5.46 3.26 -14.65
CA GLY A 187 5.13 3.95 -15.90
C GLY A 187 3.64 4.32 -15.97
N GLU A 188 2.75 3.49 -15.43
CA GLU A 188 1.38 3.91 -15.17
C GLU A 188 1.30 4.55 -13.79
N VAL A 189 1.29 5.88 -13.76
CA VAL A 189 1.08 6.68 -12.56
C VAL A 189 -0.34 6.39 -12.06
N SER A 190 -0.52 5.30 -11.31
CA SER A 190 -1.61 5.21 -10.33
C SER A 190 -1.60 6.55 -9.60
N PRO A 191 -2.71 7.30 -9.54
CA PRO A 191 -2.72 8.63 -8.98
C PRO A 191 -2.10 8.51 -7.59
N THR A 192 -0.85 8.95 -7.49
CA THR A 192 -0.13 8.98 -6.23
C THR A 192 -1.03 9.77 -5.28
N SER A 193 -0.94 9.54 -3.97
CA SER A 193 -1.80 10.26 -3.02
C SER A 193 -1.77 11.80 -3.23
N GLY A 194 -0.71 12.33 -3.88
CA GLY A 194 -0.63 13.69 -4.43
C GLY A 194 -1.52 14.01 -5.64
N SER A 195 -1.68 13.13 -6.64
CA SER A 195 -2.61 13.34 -7.76
C SER A 195 -4.06 13.32 -7.29
N ALA A 196 -4.46 12.28 -6.54
CA ALA A 196 -5.81 12.22 -5.97
C ALA A 196 -6.09 13.40 -5.02
N ALA A 197 -5.07 13.91 -4.30
CA ALA A 197 -5.20 15.13 -3.51
C ALA A 197 -5.35 16.39 -4.38
N ARG A 198 -4.64 16.49 -5.51
CA ARG A 198 -4.81 17.59 -6.48
C ARG A 198 -6.20 17.56 -7.11
N ASP A 199 -6.68 16.39 -7.52
CA ASP A 199 -8.03 16.22 -8.10
C ASP A 199 -9.12 16.58 -7.09
N ARG A 200 -8.95 16.17 -5.82
CA ARG A 200 -9.86 16.54 -4.74
C ARG A 200 -9.83 18.05 -4.46
N ARG A 201 -8.67 18.70 -4.51
CA ARG A 201 -8.56 20.16 -4.33
C ARG A 201 -9.23 20.89 -5.49
N PHE A 202 -9.01 20.45 -6.72
CA PHE A 202 -9.65 21.01 -7.90
C PHE A 202 -11.17 20.85 -7.85
N SER A 203 -11.67 19.68 -7.45
CA SER A 203 -13.11 19.42 -7.27
C SER A 203 -13.73 20.35 -6.21
N ARG A 204 -13.03 20.59 -5.10
CA ARG A 204 -13.47 21.55 -4.07
C ARG A 204 -13.49 22.99 -4.57
N PHE A 205 -12.49 23.37 -5.37
CA PHE A 205 -12.48 24.68 -6.00
C PHE A 205 -13.67 24.86 -6.94
N VAL A 206 -13.97 23.87 -7.78
CA VAL A 206 -15.16 23.88 -8.65
C VAL A 206 -16.45 24.00 -7.84
N GLN A 207 -16.59 23.23 -6.76
CA GLN A 207 -17.75 23.32 -5.86
C GLN A 207 -17.86 24.71 -5.20
N PHE A 208 -16.75 25.26 -4.73
CA PHE A 208 -16.69 26.61 -4.16
C PHE A 208 -17.15 27.66 -5.17
N VAL A 209 -16.63 27.64 -6.40
CA VAL A 209 -17.04 28.55 -7.47
C VAL A 209 -18.54 28.42 -7.73
N ARG A 210 -19.06 27.18 -7.87
CA ARG A 210 -20.50 26.94 -8.09
C ARG A 210 -21.37 27.48 -6.95
N ALA A 211 -20.97 27.30 -5.70
CA ALA A 211 -21.71 27.79 -4.54
C ALA A 211 -21.65 29.32 -4.42
N ALA A 212 -20.56 29.94 -4.85
CA ALA A 212 -20.36 31.39 -4.76
C ALA A 212 -20.98 32.18 -5.93
N LEU A 213 -21.23 31.53 -7.08
CA LEU A 213 -21.80 32.16 -8.27
C LEU A 213 -23.07 33.00 -8.02
N PRO A 214 -24.05 32.57 -7.21
CA PRO A 214 -25.26 33.36 -6.95
C PRO A 214 -25.00 34.64 -6.16
N ALA A 215 -23.92 34.68 -5.36
CA ALA A 215 -23.59 35.81 -4.50
C ALA A 215 -22.74 36.87 -5.22
N TRP A 216 -22.26 36.61 -6.44
CA TRP A 216 -21.41 37.52 -7.19
C TRP A 216 -22.23 38.49 -8.04
N SER A 217 -21.83 39.76 -7.99
CA SER A 217 -22.30 40.78 -8.92
C SER A 217 -21.92 40.44 -10.37
N VAL A 218 -22.50 41.14 -11.34
CA VAL A 218 -22.22 40.91 -12.77
C VAL A 218 -20.76 41.26 -13.10
N GLU A 219 -20.25 42.36 -12.55
CA GLU A 219 -18.86 42.81 -12.75
C GLU A 219 -17.86 41.80 -12.18
N GLU A 220 -18.11 41.31 -10.97
CA GLU A 220 -17.28 40.27 -10.35
C GLU A 220 -17.29 38.95 -11.13
N ARG A 221 -18.44 38.57 -11.70
CA ARG A 221 -18.54 37.40 -12.57
C ARG A 221 -17.72 37.57 -13.84
N GLN A 222 -17.74 38.75 -14.45
CA GLN A 222 -16.93 39.05 -15.64
C GLN A 222 -15.44 38.99 -15.32
N LEU A 223 -14.99 39.64 -14.23
CA LEU A 223 -13.59 39.61 -13.81
C LEU A 223 -13.09 38.17 -13.55
N ARG A 224 -13.83 37.40 -12.74
CA ARG A 224 -13.45 36.01 -12.41
C ARG A 224 -13.51 35.09 -13.64
N ARG A 225 -14.42 35.33 -14.58
CA ARG A 225 -14.47 34.61 -15.86
C ARG A 225 -13.19 34.85 -16.67
N THR A 226 -12.75 36.10 -16.81
CA THR A 226 -11.51 36.43 -17.53
C THR A 226 -10.30 35.75 -16.90
N GLN A 227 -10.20 35.75 -15.56
CA GLN A 227 -9.11 35.08 -14.85
C GLN A 227 -9.11 33.55 -15.05
N LEU A 228 -10.28 32.91 -15.02
CA LEU A 228 -10.39 31.47 -15.26
C LEU A 228 -10.06 31.08 -16.70
N LEU A 229 -10.41 31.92 -17.67
CA LEU A 229 -10.08 31.71 -19.08
C LEU A 229 -8.57 31.83 -19.32
N ALA A 230 -7.91 32.85 -18.76
CA ALA A 230 -6.45 32.98 -18.83
C ALA A 230 -5.74 31.74 -18.25
N LEU A 231 -6.21 31.23 -17.11
CA LEU A 231 -5.66 30.00 -16.52
C LEU A 231 -5.92 28.76 -17.38
N ALA A 232 -7.06 28.68 -18.08
CA ALA A 232 -7.33 27.59 -19.01
C ALA A 232 -6.40 27.63 -20.24
N GLU A 233 -6.06 28.82 -20.73
CA GLU A 233 -5.09 29.00 -21.82
C GLU A 233 -3.67 28.58 -21.40
N GLU A 234 -3.23 28.94 -20.19
CA GLU A 234 -1.94 28.50 -19.63
C GLU A 234 -1.86 26.97 -19.51
N LEU A 235 -2.94 26.34 -19.04
CA LEU A 235 -3.04 24.88 -18.98
C LEU A 235 -2.98 24.25 -20.39
N HIS A 236 -3.67 24.84 -21.36
CA HIS A 236 -3.66 24.35 -22.74
C HIS A 236 -2.26 24.44 -23.37
N ALA A 237 -1.56 25.56 -23.16
CA ALA A 237 -0.18 25.75 -23.62
C ALA A 237 0.78 24.74 -22.99
N SER A 238 0.55 24.39 -21.71
CA SER A 238 1.34 23.39 -20.99
C SER A 238 1.10 21.95 -21.48
N ILE A 239 -0.10 21.64 -21.97
CA ILE A 239 -0.48 20.32 -22.49
C ILE A 239 0.00 20.12 -23.93
N ASN A 240 0.00 21.17 -24.76
CA ASN A 240 0.34 21.12 -26.18
C ASN A 240 1.52 22.06 -26.54
N PRO A 241 2.77 21.71 -26.18
CA PRO A 241 3.93 22.58 -26.40
C PRO A 241 4.33 22.76 -27.89
N ILE A 242 3.79 21.94 -28.80
CA ILE A 242 4.25 21.88 -30.21
C ILE A 242 3.52 22.89 -31.12
N SER A 243 2.51 23.62 -30.62
CA SER A 243 1.73 24.56 -31.42
C SER A 243 2.43 25.89 -31.73
N GLN A 244 3.66 26.10 -31.23
CA GLN A 244 4.36 27.40 -31.30
C GLN A 244 5.42 27.52 -32.40
N PHE A 245 5.50 26.61 -33.38
CA PHE A 245 6.38 26.81 -34.54
C PHE A 245 5.61 27.38 -35.74
N PRO A 246 5.92 28.62 -36.19
CA PRO A 246 5.40 29.12 -37.44
C PRO A 246 5.98 28.30 -38.59
N ARG A 247 5.11 27.71 -39.42
CA ARG A 247 5.53 27.19 -40.73
C ARG A 247 5.78 28.40 -41.63
N ASN A 248 7.04 28.68 -41.89
CA ASN A 248 7.47 29.53 -43.01
C ASN A 248 7.16 28.86 -44.34
#